data_AF-A0A7R9K7G3-F1
#
_entry.id   AF-A0A7R9K7G3-F1
#
_cell.length_a   1.000
_cell.length_b   1.000
_cell.length_c   1.000
_cell.angle_alpha   90.00
_cell.angle_beta   90.00
_cell.angle_gamma   90.00
#
_symmetry.space_group_name_H-M   'P 1'
#
loop_
_entity.id
_entity.type
_entity.pdbx_description
1 polymer ?
#
loop_
_entity_poly.entity_id
_entity_poly.type
_entity_poly.pdbx_seq_one_letter_code
_entity_poly.pdbx_strand_id
1 'polypeptide(L)'
;NAELSLAAAVGLFSGVVYSSGAFRLQPRHEKHLAFHRKYPEKFAPEGILEQTGGPSSPYHSLPVYFGNVCLRFLPVFDIVIHRYLELPPVTKSLETLLEHLGCLYKFHDRPVTYLYNTLHYYERKLRDRPPLKRRLVAAVLGSLRDIRAPGWSLSEPYQNYMQRQTDETTWVPELDYYIKLVKRIVDTMAGKPQFPSTDWRFNEFPNPAAHALYVTCVELMAVPVTPSLVGNNLLDVVAKGYTVIASNQIQLWINSVGLIMAALPDSYWSVLHDRLISILSCPQLSTWKYRNTPFQLFNFNITHNAMLENKFSYSLALAHSMWHHAGVGQISTVPQFVKEKVHPIVKTEEQFLFLCHLVGPFLQRFNTDRPRCVMELTVELYELLEQVDRNSVHMKYMDPICDLLYPLH
;
A
#
# COMPACT_ATOMS: atom_id res chain seq x y z
N ASN A 1 -27.61 12.58 25.45
CA ASN A 1 -26.85 12.99 26.66
C ASN A 1 -25.45 12.39 26.75
N ALA A 2 -25.25 11.06 26.60
CA ALA A 2 -23.90 10.46 26.67
C ALA A 2 -22.95 10.88 25.53
N GLU A 3 -23.44 10.93 24.28
CA GLU A 3 -22.64 11.39 23.12
C GLU A 3 -22.18 12.86 23.26
N LEU A 4 -23.07 13.74 23.74
CA LEU A 4 -22.74 15.15 24.05
C LEU A 4 -21.66 15.28 25.13
N SER A 5 -21.68 14.38 26.12
CA SER A 5 -20.66 14.35 27.18
C SER A 5 -19.30 13.86 26.67
N LEU A 6 -19.27 12.84 25.78
CA LEU A 6 -18.02 12.36 25.21
C LEU A 6 -17.44 13.37 24.22
N ALA A 7 -18.23 13.93 23.32
CA ALA A 7 -17.77 14.97 22.39
C ALA A 7 -17.21 16.20 23.13
N ALA A 8 -17.84 16.62 24.23
CA ALA A 8 -17.33 17.71 25.08
C ALA A 8 -16.02 17.33 25.81
N ALA A 9 -15.88 16.07 26.24
CA ALA A 9 -14.64 15.57 26.83
C ALA A 9 -13.51 15.51 25.78
N VAL A 10 -13.82 15.04 24.58
CA VAL A 10 -12.89 14.96 23.43
C VAL A 10 -12.43 16.35 23.01
N GLY A 11 -13.34 17.31 22.85
CA GLY A 11 -13.01 18.69 22.50
C GLY A 11 -12.07 19.33 23.52
N LEU A 12 -12.34 19.14 24.82
CA LEU A 12 -11.45 19.63 25.88
C LEU A 12 -10.09 18.91 25.87
N PHE A 13 -10.08 17.59 25.71
CA PHE A 13 -8.86 16.79 25.71
C PHE A 13 -7.93 17.16 24.53
N SER A 14 -8.52 17.35 23.34
CA SER A 14 -7.82 17.74 22.13
C SER A 14 -7.28 19.17 22.19
N GLY A 15 -8.06 20.11 22.75
CA GLY A 15 -7.72 21.53 22.82
C GLY A 15 -6.80 21.93 23.98
N VAL A 16 -6.87 21.27 25.13
CA VAL A 16 -6.15 21.69 26.35
C VAL A 16 -4.87 20.90 26.60
N VAL A 17 -4.85 19.60 26.25
CA VAL A 17 -4.01 18.67 27.01
C VAL A 17 -2.70 18.29 26.28
N TYR A 18 -2.61 18.28 24.95
CA TYR A 18 -1.41 17.74 24.30
C TYR A 18 -1.07 18.33 22.92
N SER A 19 0.12 18.91 22.78
CA SER A 19 0.93 18.75 21.57
C SER A 19 1.58 17.35 21.67
N SER A 20 1.50 16.53 20.64
CA SER A 20 1.95 15.13 20.74
C SER A 20 3.48 15.08 20.79
N GLY A 21 3.98 15.05 22.00
CA GLY A 21 5.34 14.72 22.37
C GLY A 21 5.26 14.21 23.80
N ALA A 22 4.63 13.04 23.99
CA ALA A 22 4.32 12.48 25.30
C ALA A 22 5.55 12.35 26.22
N PHE A 23 6.75 12.36 25.63
CA PHE A 23 8.05 12.30 26.30
C PHE A 23 8.66 13.67 26.63
N ARG A 24 8.18 14.79 26.06
CA ARG A 24 8.85 16.10 26.17
C ARG A 24 8.10 17.15 27.00
N LEU A 25 6.89 16.86 27.50
CA LEU A 25 6.05 17.88 28.15
C LEU A 25 5.91 17.67 29.66
N GLN A 26 6.46 18.61 30.42
CA GLN A 26 6.55 18.57 31.89
C GLN A 26 5.48 19.38 32.65
N PRO A 27 4.29 19.60 32.10
CA PRO A 27 3.14 19.48 33.01
C PRO A 27 2.10 18.48 32.50
N ARG A 28 2.54 17.33 31.97
CA ARG A 28 1.64 16.23 31.55
C ARG A 28 0.73 15.75 32.69
N HIS A 29 1.30 15.58 33.89
CA HIS A 29 0.55 15.10 35.05
C HIS A 29 -0.50 16.11 35.50
N GLU A 30 -0.15 17.39 35.59
CA GLU A 30 -1.07 18.47 35.98
C GLU A 30 -2.23 18.60 34.99
N LYS A 31 -1.95 18.57 33.69
CA LYS A 31 -2.98 18.60 32.65
C LYS A 31 -3.88 17.37 32.69
N HIS A 32 -3.32 16.19 32.99
CA HIS A 32 -4.08 14.96 33.18
C HIS A 32 -5.01 15.04 34.40
N LEU A 33 -4.52 15.53 35.53
CA LEU A 33 -5.34 15.76 36.73
C LEU A 33 -6.43 16.81 36.47
N ALA A 34 -6.12 17.89 35.74
CA ALA A 34 -7.11 18.90 35.38
C ALA A 34 -8.25 18.32 34.53
N PHE A 35 -7.93 17.40 33.61
CA PHE A 35 -8.95 16.67 32.83
C PHE A 35 -9.86 15.83 33.74
N HIS A 36 -9.28 15.00 34.62
CA HIS A 36 -10.05 14.14 35.53
C HIS A 36 -10.84 14.92 36.58
N ARG A 37 -10.38 16.11 37.01
CA ARG A 37 -11.18 17.00 37.87
C ARG A 37 -12.45 17.50 37.18
N LYS A 38 -12.37 17.77 35.86
CA LYS A 38 -13.51 18.26 35.08
C LYS A 38 -14.43 17.14 34.58
N TYR A 39 -13.86 15.97 34.28
CA TYR A 39 -14.57 14.78 33.85
C TYR A 39 -14.14 13.57 34.70
N PRO A 40 -14.64 13.46 35.95
CA PRO A 40 -14.28 12.36 36.82
C PRO A 40 -14.84 11.03 36.30
N GLU A 41 -13.99 10.01 36.28
CA GLU A 41 -14.34 8.67 35.81
C GLU A 41 -14.65 7.77 37.02
N LYS A 42 -15.91 7.33 37.14
CA LYS A 42 -16.35 6.39 38.17
C LYS A 42 -16.17 4.96 37.67
N PHE A 43 -15.32 4.17 38.33
CA PHE A 43 -15.00 2.78 37.96
C PHE A 43 -15.71 1.73 38.83
N ALA A 44 -16.14 2.12 40.02
CA ALA A 44 -16.97 1.32 40.89
C ALA A 44 -18.45 1.71 40.69
N PRO A 45 -19.42 0.87 41.11
CA PRO A 45 -20.85 1.18 41.05
C PRO A 45 -21.26 2.28 42.06
N GLU A 46 -20.36 3.20 42.40
CA GLU A 46 -20.57 4.36 43.26
C GLU A 46 -21.78 5.16 42.82
N GLY A 47 -21.96 5.37 41.50
CA GLY A 47 -23.14 6.07 40.98
C GLY A 47 -24.47 5.35 41.20
N ILE A 48 -24.46 4.01 41.30
CA ILE A 48 -25.66 3.19 41.59
C ILE A 48 -25.89 3.14 43.10
N LEU A 49 -24.83 3.01 43.89
CA LEU A 49 -24.87 3.02 45.36
C LEU A 49 -25.32 4.38 45.92
N GLU A 50 -24.84 5.49 45.34
CA GLU A 50 -25.28 6.86 45.66
C GLU A 50 -26.76 7.08 45.33
N GLN A 51 -27.26 6.53 44.21
CA GLN A 51 -28.67 6.67 43.80
C GLN A 51 -29.63 5.77 44.59
N THR A 52 -29.14 4.64 45.12
CA THR A 52 -29.94 3.67 45.89
C THR A 52 -29.85 3.87 47.40
N GLY A 53 -29.13 4.91 47.87
CA GLY A 53 -28.99 5.21 49.29
C GLY A 53 -28.18 4.18 50.08
N GLY A 54 -27.38 3.35 49.39
CA GLY A 54 -26.54 2.34 50.03
C GLY A 54 -25.31 2.96 50.71
N PRO A 55 -24.74 2.29 51.74
CA PRO A 55 -23.53 2.79 52.40
C PRO A 55 -22.37 2.90 51.39
N SER A 56 -21.72 4.07 51.37
CA SER A 56 -20.54 4.33 50.55
C SER A 56 -19.40 3.42 50.98
N SER A 57 -19.16 2.34 50.23
CA SER A 57 -17.99 1.49 50.43
C SER A 57 -16.73 2.25 49.99
N PRO A 58 -15.63 2.25 50.75
CA PRO A 58 -14.41 2.97 50.39
C PRO A 58 -13.66 2.17 49.32
N TYR A 59 -14.14 2.23 48.07
CA TYR A 59 -13.39 1.70 46.94
C TYR A 59 -12.13 2.56 46.74
N HIS A 60 -10.96 1.97 46.96
CA HIS A 60 -9.70 2.66 46.69
C HIS A 60 -9.41 2.57 45.19
N SER A 61 -9.48 3.70 44.47
CA SER A 61 -9.14 3.74 43.05
C SER A 61 -7.65 3.48 42.85
N LEU A 62 -7.30 2.57 41.94
CA LEU A 62 -5.91 2.36 41.55
C LEU A 62 -5.33 3.62 40.88
N PRO A 63 -4.01 3.88 40.99
CA PRO A 63 -3.40 5.06 40.39
C PRO A 63 -3.56 5.10 38.86
N VAL A 64 -4.13 6.19 38.34
CA VAL A 64 -4.26 6.46 36.90
C VAL A 64 -3.29 7.58 36.50
N TYR A 65 -2.24 7.22 35.77
CA TYR A 65 -1.17 8.16 35.39
C TYR A 65 -1.34 8.78 34.00
N PHE A 66 -1.94 8.04 33.06
CA PHE A 66 -1.96 8.39 31.64
C PHE A 66 -3.30 8.17 30.95
N GLY A 67 -4.07 7.17 31.40
CA GLY A 67 -5.30 6.74 30.74
C GLY A 67 -6.50 7.61 31.09
N ASN A 68 -7.37 7.81 30.11
CA ASN A 68 -8.73 8.35 30.30
C ASN A 68 -9.68 7.67 29.31
N VAL A 69 -10.97 7.94 29.42
CA VAL A 69 -12.01 7.36 28.57
C VAL A 69 -11.77 7.66 27.09
N CYS A 70 -11.23 8.82 26.73
CA CYS A 70 -10.95 9.20 25.35
C CYS A 70 -9.86 8.30 24.73
N LEU A 71 -8.75 8.10 25.44
CA LEU A 71 -7.65 7.23 25.01
C LEU A 71 -8.07 5.75 25.02
N ARG A 72 -8.86 5.32 26.02
CA ARG A 72 -9.39 3.95 26.09
C ARG A 72 -10.41 3.65 24.99
N PHE A 73 -11.14 4.67 24.52
CA PHE A 73 -12.09 4.53 23.43
C PHE A 73 -11.41 4.43 22.05
N LEU A 74 -10.19 4.93 21.89
CA LEU A 74 -9.54 5.05 20.60
C LEU A 74 -9.36 3.70 19.87
N PRO A 75 -8.90 2.59 20.50
CA PRO A 75 -8.90 1.27 19.86
C PRO A 75 -10.30 0.72 19.55
N VAL A 76 -11.30 1.10 20.35
CA VAL A 76 -12.70 0.73 20.08
C VAL A 76 -13.23 1.52 18.88
N PHE A 77 -12.82 2.78 18.74
CA PHE A 77 -13.23 3.64 17.64
C PHE A 77 -12.77 3.09 16.28
N ASP A 78 -11.56 2.54 16.22
CA ASP A 78 -11.06 1.83 15.03
C ASP A 78 -12.00 0.70 14.59
N ILE A 79 -12.41 -0.15 15.54
CA ILE A 79 -13.32 -1.26 15.31
C ILE A 79 -14.71 -0.76 14.92
N VAL A 80 -15.19 0.31 15.57
CA VAL A 80 -16.47 0.94 15.23
C VAL A 80 -16.45 1.38 13.77
N ILE A 81 -15.45 2.13 13.33
CA ILE A 81 -15.32 2.56 11.92
C ILE A 81 -15.39 1.35 10.99
N HIS A 82 -14.66 0.26 11.29
CA HIS A 82 -14.68 -0.97 10.50
C HIS A 82 -16.09 -1.56 10.37
N ARG A 83 -16.86 -1.63 11.46
CA ARG A 83 -18.25 -2.11 11.42
C ARG A 83 -19.16 -1.21 10.59
N TYR A 84 -18.96 0.10 10.65
CA TYR A 84 -19.69 1.04 9.80
C TYR A 84 -19.32 0.93 8.31
N LEU A 85 -18.07 0.58 7.99
CA LEU A 85 -17.67 0.26 6.62
C LEU A 85 -18.31 -1.03 6.12
N GLU A 86 -18.58 -1.97 7.03
CA GLU A 86 -19.15 -3.26 6.68
C GLU A 86 -20.65 -3.27 6.44
N LEU A 87 -21.40 -2.40 7.13
CA LEU A 87 -22.86 -2.37 7.17
C LEU A 87 -23.42 -1.21 6.32
N PRO A 88 -24.00 -1.44 5.12
CA PRO A 88 -24.88 -0.47 4.49
C PRO A 88 -26.22 -0.41 5.25
N PRO A 89 -26.87 0.75 5.49
CA PRO A 89 -26.59 2.10 5.00
C PRO A 89 -26.17 3.11 6.12
N VAL A 90 -25.13 2.82 6.92
CA VAL A 90 -24.73 3.71 8.05
C VAL A 90 -23.68 4.79 7.69
N THR A 91 -23.59 5.21 6.42
CA THR A 91 -22.54 6.14 5.95
C THR A 91 -22.63 7.53 6.59
N LYS A 92 -23.82 8.14 6.68
CA LYS A 92 -23.99 9.49 7.27
C LYS A 92 -23.62 9.55 8.76
N SER A 93 -23.93 8.50 9.50
CA SER A 93 -23.55 8.37 10.90
C SER A 93 -22.04 8.23 11.08
N LEU A 94 -21.36 7.47 10.21
CA LEU A 94 -19.89 7.38 10.22
C LEU A 94 -19.26 8.75 9.94
N GLU A 95 -19.79 9.47 8.96
CA GLU A 95 -19.34 10.83 8.64
C GLU A 95 -19.44 11.78 9.84
N THR A 96 -20.58 11.73 10.55
CA THR A 96 -20.82 12.54 11.75
C THR A 96 -19.86 12.16 12.88
N LEU A 97 -19.61 10.86 13.07
CA LEU A 97 -18.65 10.36 14.07
C LEU A 97 -17.22 10.84 13.78
N LEU A 98 -16.78 10.79 12.53
CA LEU A 98 -15.45 11.26 12.11
C LEU A 98 -15.29 12.77 12.30
N GLU A 99 -16.35 13.56 12.09
CA GLU A 99 -16.33 15.00 12.30
C GLU A 99 -16.18 15.38 13.78
N HIS A 100 -16.92 14.70 14.67
CA HIS A 100 -16.92 15.02 16.10
C HIS A 100 -15.76 14.40 16.87
N LEU A 101 -15.35 13.17 16.52
CA LEU A 101 -14.38 12.38 17.27
C LEU A 101 -13.07 12.17 16.53
N GLY A 102 -12.96 12.57 15.25
CA GLY A 102 -11.76 12.37 14.43
C GLY A 102 -10.51 13.01 14.99
N CYS A 103 -10.62 14.11 15.74
CA CYS A 103 -9.47 14.74 16.38
C CYS A 103 -8.78 13.85 17.43
N LEU A 104 -9.43 12.78 17.91
CA LEU A 104 -8.81 11.79 18.78
C LEU A 104 -7.63 11.08 18.12
N TYR A 105 -7.61 10.95 16.79
CA TYR A 105 -6.51 10.31 16.07
C TYR A 105 -5.15 11.01 16.26
N LYS A 106 -5.15 12.25 16.76
CA LYS A 106 -3.95 12.95 17.26
C LYS A 106 -3.16 12.15 18.31
N PHE A 107 -3.85 11.25 19.02
CA PHE A 107 -3.35 10.41 20.09
C PHE A 107 -3.17 8.94 19.71
N HIS A 108 -3.50 8.58 18.46
CA HIS A 108 -3.37 7.21 18.01
C HIS A 108 -1.87 6.86 17.89
N ASP A 109 -1.47 5.68 18.35
CA ASP A 109 -0.05 5.27 18.34
C ASP A 109 0.47 4.99 16.93
N ARG A 110 -0.38 4.41 16.07
CA ARG A 110 -0.08 4.03 14.68
C ARG A 110 -1.10 4.50 13.62
N PRO A 111 -1.33 5.81 13.44
CA PRO A 111 -2.42 6.33 12.62
C PRO A 111 -2.24 6.03 11.12
N VAL A 112 -1.01 6.07 10.59
CA VAL A 112 -0.76 5.76 9.18
C VAL A 112 -0.97 4.26 8.94
N THR A 113 -0.47 3.41 9.84
CA THR A 113 -0.65 1.95 9.78
C THR A 113 -2.13 1.56 9.86
N TYR A 114 -2.90 2.19 10.75
CA TYR A 114 -4.35 1.99 10.85
C TYR A 114 -5.05 2.34 9.53
N LEU A 115 -4.75 3.51 8.97
CA LEU A 115 -5.37 3.97 7.74
C LEU A 115 -4.97 3.09 6.54
N TYR A 116 -3.69 2.68 6.46
CA TYR A 116 -3.21 1.73 5.46
C TYR A 116 -4.00 0.42 5.52
N ASN A 117 -4.08 -0.22 6.69
CA ASN A 117 -4.79 -1.49 6.86
C ASN A 117 -6.28 -1.33 6.53
N THR A 118 -6.90 -0.22 6.93
CA THR A 118 -8.32 0.04 6.68
C THR A 118 -8.61 0.22 5.20
N LEU A 119 -7.82 1.05 4.49
CA LEU A 119 -7.98 1.28 3.06
C LEU A 119 -7.67 0.02 2.25
N HIS A 120 -6.64 -0.74 2.65
CA HIS A 120 -6.23 -1.96 1.99
C HIS A 120 -7.26 -3.08 2.17
N TYR A 121 -7.73 -3.32 3.39
CA TYR A 121 -8.66 -4.41 3.70
C TYR A 121 -10.06 -4.13 3.13
N TYR A 122 -10.54 -2.88 3.25
CA TYR A 122 -11.86 -2.48 2.77
C TYR A 122 -11.86 -1.89 1.35
N GLU A 123 -10.83 -2.17 0.54
CA GLU A 123 -10.70 -1.63 -0.83
C GLU A 123 -12.00 -1.79 -1.62
N ARG A 124 -12.56 -3.01 -1.66
CA ARG A 124 -13.81 -3.31 -2.38
C ARG A 124 -15.02 -2.52 -1.86
N LYS A 125 -15.07 -2.18 -0.56
CA LYS A 125 -16.17 -1.42 0.05
C LYS A 125 -15.98 0.11 -0.07
N LEU A 126 -14.75 0.56 -0.33
CA LEU A 126 -14.36 1.97 -0.39
C LEU A 126 -14.08 2.48 -1.80
N ARG A 127 -13.85 1.58 -2.78
CA ARG A 127 -13.53 1.89 -4.17
C ARG A 127 -14.42 2.97 -4.76
N ASP A 128 -15.72 2.75 -4.67
CA ASP A 128 -16.75 3.63 -5.26
C ASP A 128 -17.27 4.68 -4.28
N ARG A 129 -16.53 4.94 -3.18
CA ARG A 129 -16.87 5.94 -2.17
C ARG A 129 -15.74 6.97 -1.92
N PRO A 130 -15.30 7.73 -2.95
CA PRO A 130 -14.25 8.73 -2.79
C PRO A 130 -14.49 9.77 -1.67
N PRO A 131 -15.71 10.31 -1.44
CA PRO A 131 -15.96 11.24 -0.34
C PRO A 131 -15.65 10.63 1.03
N LEU A 132 -16.00 9.35 1.23
CA LEU A 132 -15.74 8.65 2.48
C LEU A 132 -14.25 8.37 2.68
N LYS A 133 -13.52 7.93 1.62
CA LYS A 133 -12.06 7.79 1.68
C LYS A 133 -11.40 9.11 2.08
N ARG A 134 -11.84 10.20 1.45
CA ARG A 134 -11.35 11.56 1.71
C ARG A 134 -11.60 11.98 3.16
N ARG A 135 -12.80 11.72 3.70
CA ARG A 135 -13.13 12.02 5.11
C ARG A 135 -12.32 11.18 6.09
N LEU A 136 -12.11 9.89 5.84
CA LEU A 136 -11.25 9.04 6.67
C LEU A 136 -9.81 9.57 6.72
N VAL A 137 -9.24 9.90 5.56
CA VAL A 137 -7.89 10.47 5.47
C VAL A 137 -7.82 11.83 6.16
N ALA A 138 -8.85 12.68 5.99
CA ALA A 138 -8.94 13.98 6.66
C ALA A 138 -9.02 13.84 8.19
N ALA A 139 -9.84 12.92 8.69
CA ALA A 139 -9.99 12.72 10.13
C ALA A 139 -8.69 12.22 10.76
N VAL A 140 -8.08 11.18 10.17
CA VAL A 140 -6.89 10.53 10.74
C VAL A 140 -5.65 11.41 10.52
N LEU A 141 -5.26 11.69 9.28
CA LEU A 141 -4.03 12.43 8.98
C LEU A 141 -4.17 13.94 9.18
N GLY A 142 -5.38 14.48 9.04
CA GLY A 142 -5.63 15.91 9.32
C GLY A 142 -5.46 16.24 10.80
N SER A 143 -5.84 15.34 11.72
CA SER A 143 -5.62 15.52 13.16
C SER A 143 -4.13 15.61 13.57
N LEU A 144 -3.22 15.18 12.68
CA LEU A 144 -1.78 15.19 12.91
C LEU A 144 -1.11 16.48 12.42
N ARG A 145 -1.81 17.35 11.69
CA ARG A 145 -1.20 18.54 11.05
C ARG A 145 -0.60 19.53 12.04
N ASP A 146 -1.21 19.69 13.21
CA ASP A 146 -0.74 20.66 14.23
C ASP A 146 0.42 20.13 15.06
N ILE A 147 0.73 18.83 14.96
CA ILE A 147 1.72 18.15 15.80
C ILE A 147 2.90 17.58 15.02
N ARG A 148 2.75 17.43 13.70
CA ARG A 148 3.80 16.97 12.80
C ARG A 148 4.25 18.12 11.91
N ALA A 149 5.52 18.11 11.52
CA ALA A 149 6.05 19.12 10.62
C ALA A 149 5.35 19.08 9.25
N PRO A 150 5.24 20.22 8.54
CA PRO A 150 4.73 20.26 7.18
C PRO A 150 5.47 19.28 6.27
N GLY A 151 4.74 18.61 5.37
CA GLY A 151 5.31 17.59 4.46
C GLY A 151 5.58 16.23 5.10
N TRP A 152 5.17 15.98 6.35
CA TRP A 152 5.37 14.69 7.02
C TRP A 152 4.61 13.51 6.38
N SER A 153 3.48 13.75 5.70
CA SER A 153 2.65 12.67 5.12
C SER A 153 2.25 12.92 3.66
N LEU A 154 1.11 13.59 3.45
CA LEU A 154 0.46 13.76 2.14
C LEU A 154 1.27 14.70 1.25
N SER A 155 1.35 14.40 -0.06
CA SER A 155 1.97 15.31 -1.03
C SER A 155 1.18 16.61 -1.20
N GLU A 156 1.85 17.66 -1.64
CA GLU A 156 1.23 18.97 -1.89
C GLU A 156 0.07 18.89 -2.91
N PRO A 157 0.19 18.21 -4.08
CA PRO A 157 -0.94 18.07 -5.00
C PRO A 157 -2.17 17.41 -4.35
N TYR A 158 -1.96 16.38 -3.54
CA TYR A 158 -3.05 15.71 -2.83
C TYR A 158 -3.66 16.61 -1.75
N GLN A 159 -2.85 17.40 -1.04
CA GLN A 159 -3.35 18.39 -0.08
C GLN A 159 -4.21 19.46 -0.76
N ASN A 160 -3.85 19.91 -1.96
CA ASN A 160 -4.66 20.85 -2.74
C ASN A 160 -6.00 20.23 -3.15
N TYR A 161 -6.02 18.95 -3.55
CA TYR A 161 -7.26 18.21 -3.75
C TYR A 161 -8.10 18.13 -2.47
N MET A 162 -7.47 17.89 -1.31
CA MET A 162 -8.14 17.83 -0.01
C MET A 162 -8.81 19.15 0.42
N GLN A 163 -8.45 20.29 -0.18
CA GLN A 163 -9.05 21.60 0.10
C GLN A 163 -10.26 21.95 -0.78
N ARG A 164 -10.52 21.20 -1.85
CA ARG A 164 -11.68 21.43 -2.73
C ARG A 164 -13.00 21.19 -1.99
N GLN A 165 -14.13 21.57 -2.58
CA GLN A 165 -15.43 21.23 -1.98
C GLN A 165 -15.59 19.70 -1.89
N THR A 166 -16.32 19.20 -0.88
CA THR A 166 -16.44 17.75 -0.62
C THR A 166 -17.11 16.99 -1.76
N ASP A 167 -18.01 17.66 -2.49
CA ASP A 167 -18.71 17.10 -3.64
C ASP A 167 -17.84 17.05 -4.91
N GLU A 168 -16.75 17.84 -4.94
CA GLU A 168 -15.81 17.87 -6.06
C GLU A 168 -14.76 16.76 -5.91
N THR A 169 -15.13 15.56 -6.38
CA THR A 169 -14.29 14.35 -6.32
C THR A 169 -13.58 14.02 -7.64
N THR A 170 -13.67 14.88 -8.64
CA THR A 170 -13.29 14.61 -10.05
C THR A 170 -11.79 14.77 -10.35
N TRP A 171 -10.92 14.77 -9.35
CA TRP A 171 -9.49 14.93 -9.59
C TRP A 171 -8.85 13.66 -10.16
N VAL A 172 -8.40 13.75 -11.41
CA VAL A 172 -7.61 12.70 -12.07
C VAL A 172 -6.15 13.15 -12.12
N PRO A 173 -5.24 12.55 -11.34
CA PRO A 173 -3.83 12.93 -11.36
C PRO A 173 -3.16 12.53 -12.67
N GLU A 174 -2.27 13.38 -13.18
CA GLU A 174 -1.43 13.08 -14.34
C GLU A 174 -0.18 12.26 -13.96
N LEU A 175 0.55 11.75 -14.95
CA LEU A 175 1.74 10.92 -14.73
C LEU A 175 2.81 11.62 -13.84
N ASP A 176 2.98 12.93 -13.96
CA ASP A 176 3.93 13.71 -13.15
C ASP A 176 3.67 13.60 -11.65
N TYR A 177 2.40 13.48 -11.24
CA TYR A 177 2.04 13.24 -9.84
C TYR A 177 2.63 11.91 -9.34
N TYR A 178 2.45 10.83 -10.11
CA TYR A 178 2.98 9.51 -9.75
C TYR A 178 4.51 9.49 -9.78
N ILE A 179 5.14 10.18 -10.74
CA ILE A 179 6.60 10.36 -10.79
C ILE A 179 7.09 11.01 -9.49
N LYS A 180 6.46 12.10 -9.04
CA LYS A 180 6.83 12.78 -7.79
C LYS A 180 6.62 11.89 -6.56
N LEU A 181 5.55 11.12 -6.51
CA LEU A 181 5.31 10.18 -5.40
C LEU A 181 6.39 9.10 -5.32
N VAL A 182 6.71 8.45 -6.44
CA VAL A 182 7.76 7.42 -6.50
C VAL A 182 9.12 8.04 -6.18
N LYS A 183 9.40 9.26 -6.67
CA LYS A 183 10.63 9.99 -6.38
C LYS A 183 10.84 10.18 -4.88
N ARG A 184 9.79 10.46 -4.09
CA ARG A 184 9.91 10.58 -2.62
C ARG A 184 10.53 9.33 -1.99
N ILE A 185 10.14 8.15 -2.47
CA ILE A 185 10.65 6.87 -1.98
C ILE A 185 12.08 6.66 -2.47
N VAL A 186 12.33 6.84 -3.78
CA VAL A 186 13.66 6.69 -4.39
C VAL A 186 14.69 7.55 -3.67
N ASP A 187 14.39 8.84 -3.49
CA ASP A 187 15.28 9.78 -2.82
C ASP A 187 15.47 9.41 -1.34
N THR A 188 14.40 9.00 -0.63
CA THR A 188 14.50 8.55 0.77
C THR A 188 15.40 7.31 0.91
N MET A 189 15.26 6.33 0.02
CA MET A 189 16.10 5.13 0.01
C MET A 189 17.56 5.44 -0.38
N ALA A 190 17.77 6.48 -1.18
CA ALA A 190 19.09 7.00 -1.52
C ALA A 190 19.70 7.92 -0.43
N GLY A 191 19.05 8.04 0.73
CA GLY A 191 19.51 8.86 1.85
C GLY A 191 19.28 10.38 1.69
N LYS A 192 18.51 10.80 0.68
CA LYS A 192 18.11 12.20 0.50
C LYS A 192 16.81 12.46 1.27
N PRO A 193 16.79 13.44 2.19
CA PRO A 193 15.62 13.68 3.03
C PRO A 193 14.47 14.27 2.20
N GLN A 194 13.40 13.49 2.01
CA GLN A 194 12.14 13.95 1.43
C GLN A 194 11.07 14.23 2.49
N PHE A 195 11.28 13.70 3.70
CA PHE A 195 10.43 13.88 4.86
C PHE A 195 11.21 14.63 5.95
N PRO A 196 10.51 15.39 6.81
CA PRO A 196 11.15 16.11 7.91
C PRO A 196 11.85 15.15 8.89
N SER A 197 12.96 15.61 9.46
CA SER A 197 13.73 14.83 10.44
C SER A 197 12.85 14.42 11.62
N THR A 198 12.83 13.12 11.91
CA THR A 198 11.93 12.50 12.87
C THR A 198 12.70 11.51 13.74
N ASP A 199 12.44 11.49 15.05
CA ASP A 199 13.01 10.51 15.98
C ASP A 199 12.24 9.18 15.91
N TRP A 200 12.74 8.24 15.11
CA TRP A 200 12.05 6.98 14.80
C TRP A 200 11.77 6.08 16.02
N ARG A 201 12.45 6.29 17.16
CA ARG A 201 12.22 5.51 18.39
C ARG A 201 10.82 5.69 18.96
N PHE A 202 10.17 6.82 18.66
CA PHE A 202 8.85 7.19 19.18
C PHE A 202 7.78 7.29 18.09
N ASN A 203 8.03 6.65 16.94
CA ASN A 203 7.11 6.66 15.81
C ASN A 203 6.67 5.24 15.47
N GLU A 204 5.58 5.16 14.70
CA GLU A 204 5.00 3.87 14.31
C GLU A 204 5.91 3.07 13.36
N PHE A 205 6.80 3.77 12.64
CA PHE A 205 7.74 3.16 11.70
C PHE A 205 9.17 3.19 12.22
N PRO A 206 9.97 2.14 11.94
CA PRO A 206 11.34 2.02 12.44
C PRO A 206 12.34 2.92 11.70
N ASN A 207 12.03 3.38 10.48
CA ASN A 207 12.96 4.13 9.64
C ASN A 207 12.21 4.97 8.58
N PRO A 208 12.92 5.92 7.90
CA PRO A 208 12.31 6.79 6.89
C PRO A 208 11.72 6.04 5.69
N ALA A 209 12.34 4.94 5.25
CA ALA A 209 11.90 4.21 4.07
C ALA A 209 10.55 3.52 4.30
N ALA A 210 10.36 2.89 5.48
CA ALA A 210 9.08 2.31 5.87
C ALA A 210 8.00 3.39 5.95
N HIS A 211 8.30 4.54 6.57
CA HIS A 211 7.37 5.67 6.61
C HIS A 211 6.98 6.15 5.21
N ALA A 212 7.96 6.41 4.35
CA ALA A 212 7.76 6.85 2.97
C ALA A 212 6.88 5.89 2.15
N LEU A 213 7.07 4.58 2.31
CA LEU A 213 6.27 3.55 1.66
C LEU A 213 4.80 3.62 2.10
N TYR A 214 4.54 3.57 3.40
CA TYR A 214 3.16 3.44 3.90
C TYR A 214 2.36 4.73 3.72
N VAL A 215 2.96 5.92 3.89
CA VAL A 215 2.24 7.18 3.58
C VAL A 215 1.92 7.29 2.09
N THR A 216 2.82 6.83 1.22
CA THR A 216 2.58 6.81 -0.23
C THR A 216 1.48 5.82 -0.60
N CYS A 217 1.46 4.62 -0.02
CA CYS A 217 0.40 3.64 -0.26
C CYS A 217 -0.97 4.14 0.23
N VAL A 218 -1.03 4.75 1.42
CA VAL A 218 -2.24 5.40 1.93
C VAL A 218 -2.75 6.46 0.97
N GLU A 219 -1.85 7.33 0.50
CA GLU A 219 -2.19 8.41 -0.43
C GLU A 219 -2.72 7.85 -1.76
N LEU A 220 -2.04 6.84 -2.34
CA LEU A 220 -2.44 6.17 -3.58
C LEU A 220 -3.82 5.50 -3.47
N MET A 221 -4.11 4.82 -2.35
CA MET A 221 -5.43 4.21 -2.13
C MET A 221 -6.54 5.25 -1.91
N ALA A 222 -6.19 6.44 -1.45
CA ALA A 222 -7.12 7.52 -1.17
C ALA A 222 -7.46 8.39 -2.40
N VAL A 223 -6.65 8.37 -3.46
CA VAL A 223 -6.93 9.07 -4.73
C VAL A 223 -8.33 8.70 -5.25
N PRO A 224 -9.12 9.65 -5.79
CA PRO A 224 -10.49 9.40 -6.25
C PRO A 224 -10.54 8.81 -7.67
N VAL A 225 -9.63 7.88 -8.00
CA VAL A 225 -9.60 7.18 -9.29
C VAL A 225 -9.60 5.67 -9.08
N THR A 226 -9.82 4.92 -10.17
CA THR A 226 -9.87 3.45 -10.10
C THR A 226 -8.49 2.86 -9.77
N PRO A 227 -8.43 1.73 -9.04
CA PRO A 227 -7.18 1.02 -8.75
C PRO A 227 -6.35 0.72 -10.00
N SER A 228 -7.02 0.30 -11.09
CA SER A 228 -6.36 -0.03 -12.35
C SER A 228 -5.70 1.19 -13.00
N LEU A 229 -6.28 2.39 -12.87
CA LEU A 229 -5.65 3.62 -13.37
C LEU A 229 -4.40 3.96 -12.55
N VAL A 230 -4.46 3.83 -11.22
CA VAL A 230 -3.29 4.03 -10.36
C VAL A 230 -2.18 3.05 -10.71
N GLY A 231 -2.49 1.76 -10.79
CA GLY A 231 -1.51 0.72 -11.13
C GLY A 231 -0.86 0.94 -12.50
N ASN A 232 -1.65 1.28 -13.52
CA ASN A 232 -1.09 1.57 -14.85
C ASN A 232 -0.18 2.79 -14.85
N ASN A 233 -0.55 3.87 -14.15
CA ASN A 233 0.31 5.04 -14.02
C ASN A 233 1.61 4.72 -13.28
N LEU A 234 1.57 3.89 -12.23
CA LEU A 234 2.78 3.45 -11.53
C LEU A 234 3.72 2.66 -12.43
N LEU A 235 3.20 1.75 -13.27
CA LEU A 235 4.02 1.05 -14.27
C LEU A 235 4.56 2.02 -15.34
N ASP A 236 3.76 3.01 -15.73
CA ASP A 236 4.12 4.02 -16.72
C ASP A 236 5.19 5.00 -16.22
N VAL A 237 5.39 5.16 -14.90
CA VAL A 237 6.50 5.93 -14.35
C VAL A 237 7.83 5.43 -14.90
N VAL A 238 8.03 4.12 -14.98
CA VAL A 238 9.27 3.53 -15.53
C VAL A 238 9.22 3.44 -17.05
N ALA A 239 8.07 3.04 -17.61
CA ALA A 239 7.95 2.83 -19.06
C ALA A 239 7.99 4.14 -19.88
N LYS A 240 7.49 5.25 -19.33
CA LYS A 240 7.36 6.54 -20.02
C LYS A 240 8.16 7.67 -19.36
N GLY A 241 8.63 7.51 -18.12
CA GLY A 241 9.36 8.54 -17.38
C GLY A 241 10.85 8.68 -17.71
N TYR A 242 11.33 8.09 -18.81
CA TYR A 242 12.74 8.11 -19.20
C TYR A 242 13.32 9.52 -19.41
N THR A 243 12.47 10.53 -19.64
CA THR A 243 12.88 11.94 -19.76
C THR A 243 13.24 12.58 -18.42
N VAL A 244 12.73 12.04 -17.31
CA VAL A 244 12.91 12.60 -15.96
C VAL A 244 13.84 11.73 -15.11
N ILE A 245 13.90 10.43 -15.39
CA ILE A 245 14.69 9.47 -14.65
C ILE A 245 16.11 9.43 -15.23
N ALA A 246 17.10 9.78 -14.41
CA ALA A 246 18.50 9.59 -14.77
C ALA A 246 18.77 8.10 -15.05
N SER A 247 19.44 7.79 -16.17
CA SER A 247 19.69 6.41 -16.61
C SER A 247 20.37 5.55 -15.54
N ASN A 248 21.33 6.11 -14.80
CA ASN A 248 22.01 5.41 -13.71
C ASN A 248 21.13 5.13 -12.47
N GLN A 249 19.93 5.70 -12.39
CA GLN A 249 19.01 5.51 -11.26
C GLN A 249 17.84 4.59 -11.58
N ILE A 250 17.64 4.18 -12.84
CA ILE A 250 16.43 3.47 -13.29
C ILE A 250 16.10 2.24 -12.43
N GLN A 251 17.12 1.52 -11.96
CA GLN A 251 16.95 0.34 -11.10
C GLN A 251 16.31 0.68 -9.75
N LEU A 252 16.64 1.84 -9.16
CA LEU A 252 16.02 2.32 -7.92
C LEU A 252 14.55 2.66 -8.11
N TRP A 253 14.20 3.19 -9.29
CA TRP A 253 12.81 3.49 -9.66
C TRP A 253 12.00 2.22 -9.89
N ILE A 254 12.56 1.26 -10.63
CA ILE A 254 11.96 -0.08 -10.81
C ILE A 254 11.72 -0.73 -9.45
N ASN A 255 12.74 -0.73 -8.58
CA ASN A 255 12.64 -1.26 -7.22
C ASN A 255 11.54 -0.59 -6.40
N SER A 256 11.44 0.75 -6.46
CA SER A 256 10.45 1.51 -5.70
C SER A 256 9.03 1.26 -6.22
N VAL A 257 8.84 1.16 -7.53
CA VAL A 257 7.53 0.81 -8.12
C VAL A 257 7.14 -0.62 -7.74
N GLY A 258 8.06 -1.58 -7.83
CA GLY A 258 7.81 -2.96 -7.40
C GLY A 258 7.42 -3.05 -5.93
N LEU A 259 8.11 -2.31 -5.06
CA LEU A 259 7.83 -2.24 -3.62
C LEU A 259 6.44 -1.64 -3.33
N ILE A 260 6.08 -0.53 -3.99
CA ILE A 260 4.75 0.08 -3.85
C ILE A 260 3.66 -0.88 -4.34
N MET A 261 3.83 -1.44 -5.54
CA MET A 261 2.83 -2.32 -6.15
C MET A 261 2.58 -3.57 -5.29
N ALA A 262 3.62 -4.16 -4.72
CA ALA A 262 3.51 -5.29 -3.79
C ALA A 262 2.79 -4.93 -2.49
N ALA A 263 2.86 -3.67 -2.04
CA ALA A 263 2.18 -3.17 -0.84
C ALA A 263 0.74 -2.66 -1.09
N LEU A 264 0.26 -2.67 -2.33
CA LEU A 264 -1.12 -2.29 -2.67
C LEU A 264 -2.05 -3.52 -2.80
N PRO A 265 -3.38 -3.33 -2.72
CA PRO A 265 -4.35 -4.39 -2.97
C PRO A 265 -4.26 -5.00 -4.38
N ASP A 266 -4.83 -6.20 -4.55
CA ASP A 266 -4.89 -6.96 -5.81
C ASP A 266 -5.42 -6.17 -7.00
N SER A 267 -6.42 -5.33 -6.78
CA SER A 267 -7.00 -4.46 -7.80
C SER A 267 -6.02 -3.44 -8.39
N TYR A 268 -4.92 -3.12 -7.70
CA TYR A 268 -3.89 -2.20 -8.17
C TYR A 268 -2.81 -2.92 -8.97
N TRP A 269 -2.31 -4.06 -8.48
CA TRP A 269 -1.18 -4.76 -9.11
C TRP A 269 -1.56 -5.79 -10.17
N SER A 270 -2.82 -6.23 -10.22
CA SER A 270 -3.32 -7.15 -11.26
C SER A 270 -3.13 -6.61 -12.68
N VAL A 271 -3.09 -5.28 -12.87
CA VAL A 271 -2.80 -4.66 -14.18
C VAL A 271 -1.43 -5.02 -14.74
N LEU A 272 -0.49 -5.46 -13.91
CA LEU A 272 0.78 -5.99 -14.40
C LEU A 272 0.57 -7.30 -15.15
N HIS A 273 -0.30 -8.17 -14.66
CA HIS A 273 -0.65 -9.41 -15.36
C HIS A 273 -1.30 -9.10 -16.71
N ASP A 274 -2.21 -8.12 -16.76
CA ASP A 274 -2.82 -7.67 -18.02
C ASP A 274 -1.77 -7.14 -19.01
N ARG A 275 -0.78 -6.38 -18.52
CA ARG A 275 0.33 -5.87 -19.34
C ARG A 275 1.23 -6.99 -19.86
N LEU A 276 1.51 -8.00 -19.03
CA LEU A 276 2.29 -9.18 -19.44
C LEU A 276 1.54 -10.00 -20.51
N ILE A 277 0.22 -10.19 -20.34
CA ILE A 277 -0.66 -10.81 -21.34
C ILE A 277 -0.62 -10.02 -22.66
N SER A 278 -0.73 -8.70 -22.59
CA SER A 278 -0.67 -7.82 -23.77
C SER A 278 0.65 -7.96 -24.53
N ILE A 279 1.76 -8.12 -23.80
CA ILE A 279 3.09 -8.35 -24.38
C ILE A 279 3.20 -9.73 -25.00
N LEU A 280 2.74 -10.77 -24.30
CA LEU A 280 2.73 -12.13 -24.81
C LEU A 280 1.90 -12.28 -26.08
N SER A 281 0.79 -11.54 -26.16
CA SER A 281 -0.12 -11.57 -27.31
C SER A 281 0.30 -10.63 -28.45
N CYS A 282 1.37 -9.84 -28.29
CA CYS A 282 1.71 -8.84 -29.29
C CYS A 282 2.34 -9.49 -30.54
N PRO A 283 2.03 -8.99 -31.76
CA PRO A 283 2.55 -9.58 -33.00
C PRO A 283 4.07 -9.62 -33.08
N GLN A 284 4.74 -8.70 -32.38
CA GLN A 284 6.19 -8.59 -32.33
C GLN A 284 6.85 -9.79 -31.65
N LEU A 285 6.17 -10.42 -30.68
CA LEU A 285 6.65 -11.62 -30.01
C LEU A 285 6.21 -12.88 -30.74
N SER A 286 4.99 -12.90 -31.31
CA SER A 286 4.47 -14.08 -32.03
C SER A 286 5.09 -14.29 -33.42
N THR A 287 5.63 -13.26 -34.07
CA THR A 287 6.20 -13.39 -35.43
C THR A 287 7.69 -13.08 -35.51
N TRP A 288 8.32 -12.87 -34.36
CA TRP A 288 9.70 -12.42 -34.15
C TRP A 288 10.44 -11.91 -35.39
N LYS A 289 10.25 -10.61 -35.69
CA LYS A 289 10.87 -9.95 -36.87
C LYS A 289 12.14 -9.16 -36.53
N TYR A 290 12.61 -9.24 -35.29
CA TYR A 290 13.78 -8.50 -34.84
C TYR A 290 15.07 -9.17 -35.32
N ARG A 291 16.08 -8.34 -35.64
CA ARG A 291 17.44 -8.83 -35.92
C ARG A 291 18.13 -9.34 -34.66
N ASN A 292 17.81 -8.75 -33.51
CA ASN A 292 18.34 -9.14 -32.22
C ASN A 292 17.67 -10.45 -31.74
N THR A 293 18.43 -11.24 -30.98
CA THR A 293 17.91 -12.46 -30.37
C THR A 293 16.99 -12.13 -29.19
N PRO A 294 16.06 -13.03 -28.82
CA PRO A 294 15.24 -12.86 -27.62
C PRO A 294 16.07 -12.58 -26.37
N PHE A 295 17.19 -13.29 -26.18
CA PHE A 295 18.10 -13.08 -25.05
C PHE A 295 18.69 -11.66 -24.97
N GLN A 296 18.95 -11.02 -26.13
CA GLN A 296 19.41 -9.62 -26.15
C GLN A 296 18.28 -8.66 -25.80
N LEU A 297 17.08 -8.87 -26.36
CA LEU A 297 15.93 -7.99 -26.13
C LEU A 297 15.26 -8.21 -24.77
N PHE A 298 15.44 -9.34 -24.10
CA PHE A 298 14.92 -9.55 -22.76
C PHE A 298 15.89 -9.06 -21.68
N ASN A 299 17.16 -8.85 -22.04
CA ASN A 299 18.17 -8.32 -21.13
C ASN A 299 17.99 -6.81 -20.93
N PHE A 300 17.59 -6.44 -19.71
CA PHE A 300 17.39 -5.04 -19.33
C PHE A 300 18.65 -4.20 -19.46
N ASN A 301 19.81 -4.68 -19.00
CA ASN A 301 21.04 -3.88 -19.04
C ASN A 301 21.48 -3.59 -20.47
N ILE A 302 21.41 -4.60 -21.37
CA ILE A 302 21.77 -4.41 -22.78
C ILE A 302 20.86 -3.38 -23.43
N THR A 303 19.55 -3.53 -23.25
CA THR A 303 18.55 -2.70 -23.91
C THR A 303 18.52 -1.27 -23.37
N HIS A 304 18.62 -1.11 -22.05
CA HIS A 304 18.68 0.19 -21.40
C HIS A 304 19.96 0.95 -21.75
N ASN A 305 21.13 0.31 -21.69
CA ASN A 305 22.41 0.97 -22.00
C ASN A 305 22.54 1.33 -23.48
N ALA A 306 21.90 0.56 -24.36
CA ALA A 306 21.80 0.87 -25.78
C ALA A 306 20.73 1.92 -26.11
N MET A 307 20.03 2.46 -25.09
CA MET A 307 18.90 3.39 -25.23
C MET A 307 17.82 2.88 -26.18
N LEU A 308 17.63 1.55 -26.23
CA LEU A 308 16.59 0.91 -27.02
C LEU A 308 15.26 1.00 -26.26
N GLU A 309 14.26 1.63 -26.88
CA GLU A 309 12.90 1.59 -26.35
C GLU A 309 12.36 0.16 -26.47
N ASN A 310 12.40 -0.57 -25.36
CA ASN A 310 12.08 -1.98 -25.34
C ASN A 310 11.09 -2.33 -24.23
N LYS A 311 9.84 -2.51 -24.63
CA LYS A 311 8.76 -2.92 -23.73
C LYS A 311 8.96 -4.30 -23.11
N PHE A 312 9.72 -5.20 -23.74
CA PHE A 312 9.91 -6.57 -23.25
C PHE A 312 10.75 -6.58 -21.97
N SER A 313 11.97 -6.03 -22.04
CA SER A 313 12.90 -6.02 -20.92
C SER A 313 12.41 -5.16 -19.75
N TYR A 314 11.77 -4.01 -20.03
CA TYR A 314 11.19 -3.15 -19.00
C TYR A 314 10.05 -3.82 -18.25
N SER A 315 9.20 -4.56 -18.96
CA SER A 315 8.07 -5.26 -18.32
C SER A 315 8.53 -6.47 -17.52
N LEU A 316 9.56 -7.19 -17.99
CA LEU A 316 10.23 -8.22 -17.21
C LEU A 316 10.83 -7.63 -15.94
N ALA A 317 11.58 -6.53 -16.04
CA ALA A 317 12.20 -5.87 -14.88
C ALA A 317 11.16 -5.40 -13.85
N LEU A 318 10.03 -4.84 -14.28
CA LEU A 318 8.93 -4.46 -13.40
C LEU A 318 8.27 -5.67 -12.73
N ALA A 319 8.01 -6.74 -13.48
CA ALA A 319 7.46 -7.98 -12.95
C ALA A 319 8.41 -8.62 -11.93
N HIS A 320 9.70 -8.71 -12.26
CA HIS A 320 10.72 -9.23 -11.37
C HIS A 320 10.81 -8.40 -10.09
N SER A 321 10.79 -7.07 -10.20
CA SER A 321 10.85 -6.22 -9.02
C SER A 321 9.62 -6.36 -8.12
N MET A 322 8.42 -6.39 -8.70
CA MET A 322 7.19 -6.58 -7.91
C MET A 322 7.17 -7.95 -7.25
N TRP A 323 7.48 -9.02 -7.99
CA TRP A 323 7.50 -10.38 -7.46
C TRP A 323 8.60 -10.62 -6.45
N HIS A 324 9.72 -9.89 -6.54
CA HIS A 324 10.75 -9.89 -5.50
C HIS A 324 10.19 -9.37 -4.16
N HIS A 325 9.41 -8.29 -4.19
CA HIS A 325 8.80 -7.70 -2.99
C HIS A 325 7.47 -8.35 -2.56
N ALA A 326 6.86 -9.16 -3.43
CA ALA A 326 5.59 -9.81 -3.16
C ALA A 326 5.66 -10.74 -1.94
N GLY A 327 4.63 -10.76 -1.11
CA GLY A 327 4.51 -11.72 -0.01
C GLY A 327 4.23 -13.15 -0.51
N VAL A 328 4.40 -14.16 0.37
CA VAL A 328 4.17 -15.58 0.03
C VAL A 328 2.77 -15.83 -0.55
N GLY A 329 1.74 -15.15 -0.04
CA GLY A 329 0.38 -15.24 -0.57
C GLY A 329 0.26 -14.71 -2.00
N GLN A 330 0.81 -13.52 -2.28
CA GLN A 330 0.77 -12.91 -3.61
C GLN A 330 1.57 -13.72 -4.63
N ILE A 331 2.81 -14.11 -4.30
CA ILE A 331 3.66 -14.87 -5.23
C ILE A 331 3.05 -16.25 -5.56
N SER A 332 2.33 -16.86 -4.61
CA SER A 332 1.65 -18.15 -4.84
C SER A 332 0.51 -18.10 -5.86
N THR A 333 0.11 -16.91 -6.33
CA THR A 333 -0.87 -16.76 -7.42
C THR A 333 -0.25 -16.89 -8.82
N VAL A 334 1.08 -16.82 -8.94
CA VAL A 334 1.78 -16.87 -10.23
C VAL A 334 1.56 -18.19 -10.99
N PRO A 335 1.62 -19.40 -10.38
CA PRO A 335 1.32 -20.64 -11.09
C PRO A 335 -0.09 -20.65 -11.70
N GLN A 336 -1.09 -20.20 -10.93
CA GLN A 336 -2.47 -20.10 -11.41
C GLN A 336 -2.59 -19.09 -12.56
N PHE A 337 -1.91 -17.95 -12.47
CA PHE A 337 -1.84 -16.98 -13.58
C PHE A 337 -1.22 -17.59 -14.84
N VAL A 338 -0.13 -18.34 -14.70
CA VAL A 338 0.53 -19.01 -15.83
C VAL A 338 -0.43 -20.01 -16.48
N LYS A 339 -1.03 -20.90 -15.69
CA LYS A 339 -1.98 -21.91 -16.16
C LYS A 339 -3.22 -21.31 -16.84
N GLU A 340 -3.89 -20.37 -16.19
CA GLU A 340 -5.20 -19.90 -16.64
C GLU A 340 -5.13 -18.80 -17.69
N LYS A 341 -4.07 -17.99 -17.68
CA LYS A 341 -3.99 -16.79 -18.52
C LYS A 341 -2.86 -16.84 -19.54
N VAL A 342 -1.70 -17.39 -19.19
CA VAL A 342 -0.54 -17.42 -20.09
C VAL A 342 -0.56 -18.64 -21.01
N HIS A 343 -0.86 -19.82 -20.46
CA HIS A 343 -0.93 -21.09 -21.19
C HIS A 343 -1.68 -20.98 -22.53
N PRO A 344 -2.92 -20.44 -22.59
CA PRO A 344 -3.68 -20.39 -23.86
C PRO A 344 -3.08 -19.47 -24.94
N ILE A 345 -2.12 -18.61 -24.58
CA ILE A 345 -1.55 -17.58 -25.46
C ILE A 345 -0.24 -18.03 -26.09
N VAL A 346 0.59 -18.78 -25.35
CA VAL A 346 1.95 -19.14 -25.76
C VAL A 346 1.90 -20.23 -26.82
N LYS A 347 2.28 -19.89 -28.05
CA LYS A 347 2.30 -20.82 -29.19
C LYS A 347 3.62 -20.82 -29.94
N THR A 348 4.45 -19.81 -29.73
CA THR A 348 5.76 -19.68 -30.40
C THR A 348 6.90 -19.76 -29.42
N GLU A 349 8.07 -20.10 -29.94
CA GLU A 349 9.30 -20.25 -29.17
C GLU A 349 9.66 -18.97 -28.40
N GLU A 350 9.53 -17.80 -29.01
CA GLU A 350 9.87 -16.53 -28.36
C GLU A 350 8.90 -16.13 -27.25
N GLN A 351 7.62 -16.50 -27.38
CA GLN A 351 6.63 -16.33 -26.30
C GLN A 351 6.98 -17.22 -25.10
N PHE A 352 7.39 -18.46 -25.36
CA PHE A 352 7.82 -19.39 -24.32
C PHE A 352 9.11 -18.91 -23.64
N LEU A 353 10.10 -18.45 -24.40
CA LEU A 353 11.31 -17.86 -23.84
C LEU A 353 11.02 -16.64 -22.97
N PHE A 354 10.07 -15.80 -23.35
CA PHE A 354 9.64 -14.66 -22.52
C PHE A 354 9.05 -15.14 -21.19
N LEU A 355 8.20 -16.18 -21.21
CA LEU A 355 7.69 -16.80 -19.98
C LEU A 355 8.81 -17.38 -19.12
N CYS A 356 9.77 -18.09 -19.71
CA CYS A 356 10.92 -18.62 -18.98
C CYS A 356 11.73 -17.52 -18.28
N HIS A 357 11.96 -16.39 -18.96
CA HIS A 357 12.62 -15.23 -18.35
C HIS A 357 11.78 -14.59 -17.25
N LEU A 358 10.45 -14.65 -17.37
CA LEU A 358 9.53 -14.10 -16.38
C LEU A 358 9.54 -14.93 -15.08
N VAL A 359 9.37 -16.25 -15.15
CA VAL A 359 9.22 -17.12 -13.96
C VAL A 359 10.54 -17.71 -13.44
N GLY A 360 11.52 -17.90 -14.31
CA GLY A 360 12.79 -18.57 -14.01
C GLY A 360 13.49 -18.05 -12.74
N PRO A 361 13.67 -16.72 -12.57
CA PRO A 361 14.33 -16.16 -11.38
C PRO A 361 13.65 -16.48 -10.05
N PHE A 362 12.37 -16.88 -10.05
CA PHE A 362 11.59 -17.13 -8.85
C PHE A 362 11.45 -18.62 -8.51
N LEU A 363 11.93 -19.53 -9.36
CA LEU A 363 11.82 -20.98 -9.14
C LEU A 363 12.45 -21.41 -7.81
N GLN A 364 13.63 -20.87 -7.46
CA GLN A 364 14.26 -21.14 -6.17
C GLN A 364 13.40 -20.65 -5.00
N ARG A 365 12.84 -19.45 -5.11
CA ARG A 365 11.97 -18.87 -4.08
C ARG A 365 10.71 -19.72 -3.90
N PHE A 366 10.08 -20.14 -4.99
CA PHE A 366 8.95 -21.07 -4.94
C PHE A 366 9.34 -22.37 -4.25
N ASN A 367 10.53 -22.92 -4.53
CA ASN A 367 10.99 -24.16 -3.91
C ASN A 367 11.15 -24.01 -2.38
N THR A 368 11.66 -22.87 -1.92
CA THR A 368 11.83 -22.60 -0.49
C THR A 368 10.51 -22.30 0.22
N ASP A 369 9.68 -21.42 -0.34
CA ASP A 369 8.48 -20.91 0.34
C ASP A 369 7.28 -21.87 0.18
N ARG A 370 7.11 -22.48 -1.00
CA ARG A 370 5.94 -23.28 -1.42
C ARG A 370 6.34 -24.33 -2.50
N PRO A 371 6.97 -25.46 -2.15
CA PRO A 371 7.45 -26.45 -3.14
C PRO A 371 6.41 -26.91 -4.17
N ARG A 372 5.13 -26.98 -3.78
CA ARG A 372 4.02 -27.32 -4.70
C ARG A 372 3.93 -26.38 -5.90
N CYS A 373 4.20 -25.09 -5.72
CA CYS A 373 4.16 -24.09 -6.80
C CYS A 373 5.24 -24.36 -7.86
N VAL A 374 6.40 -24.89 -7.46
CA VAL A 374 7.44 -25.31 -8.42
C VAL A 374 6.95 -26.48 -9.25
N MET A 375 6.39 -27.50 -8.61
CA MET A 375 5.87 -28.67 -9.31
C MET A 375 4.77 -28.29 -10.32
N GLU A 376 3.83 -27.45 -9.90
CA GLU A 376 2.78 -26.91 -10.79
C GLU A 376 3.38 -26.13 -11.96
N LEU A 377 4.32 -25.21 -11.70
CA LEU A 377 4.99 -24.46 -12.78
C LEU A 377 5.81 -25.36 -13.71
N THR A 378 6.52 -26.36 -13.19
CA THR A 378 7.29 -27.29 -14.00
C THR A 378 6.38 -28.05 -14.97
N VAL A 379 5.27 -28.59 -14.49
CA VAL A 379 4.28 -29.26 -15.36
C VAL A 379 3.78 -28.31 -16.45
N GLU A 380 3.37 -27.10 -16.08
CA GLU A 380 2.88 -26.11 -17.05
C GLU A 380 3.97 -25.70 -18.06
N LEU A 381 5.24 -25.61 -17.66
CA LEU A 381 6.35 -25.32 -18.58
C LEU A 381 6.57 -26.45 -19.60
N TYR A 382 6.47 -27.71 -19.19
CA TYR A 382 6.59 -28.85 -20.10
C TYR A 382 5.39 -28.96 -21.04
N GLU A 383 4.16 -28.77 -20.55
CA GLU A 383 2.96 -28.75 -21.38
C GLU A 383 3.02 -27.61 -22.43
N LEU A 384 3.50 -26.43 -22.02
CA LEU A 384 3.72 -25.31 -22.93
C LEU A 384 4.81 -25.57 -23.96
N LEU A 385 5.89 -26.25 -23.57
CA LEU A 385 6.95 -26.64 -24.50
C LEU A 385 6.41 -27.60 -25.56
N GLU A 386 5.61 -28.59 -25.17
CA GLU A 386 4.93 -29.50 -26.10
C GLU A 386 3.99 -28.73 -27.04
N GLN A 387 3.22 -27.77 -26.52
CA GLN A 387 2.36 -26.93 -27.34
C GLN A 387 3.16 -26.11 -28.35
N VAL A 388 4.31 -25.55 -27.97
CA VAL A 388 5.17 -24.76 -28.85
C VAL A 388 5.81 -25.62 -29.93
N ASP A 389 6.31 -26.81 -29.57
CA ASP A 389 6.89 -27.78 -30.50
C ASP A 389 5.88 -28.18 -31.58
N ARG A 390 4.64 -28.50 -31.19
CA ARG A 390 3.56 -28.84 -32.14
C ARG A 390 3.18 -27.70 -33.07
N ASN A 391 3.35 -26.44 -32.65
CA ASN A 391 3.00 -25.27 -33.45
C ASN A 391 4.18 -24.69 -34.26
N SER A 392 5.40 -25.20 -34.05
CA SER A 392 6.63 -24.66 -34.65
C SER A 392 7.28 -25.71 -35.54
N VAL A 393 7.60 -25.36 -36.79
CA VAL A 393 8.29 -26.31 -37.71
C VAL A 393 9.73 -26.57 -37.28
N HIS A 394 10.36 -25.59 -36.63
CA HIS A 394 11.74 -25.68 -36.13
C HIS A 394 11.89 -24.80 -34.89
N MET A 395 12.57 -25.32 -33.86
CA MET A 395 12.94 -24.60 -32.64
C MET A 395 14.42 -24.23 -32.68
N LYS A 396 14.74 -22.93 -32.60
CA LYS A 396 16.11 -22.39 -32.75
C LYS A 396 16.90 -22.38 -31.45
N TYR A 397 16.22 -22.44 -30.31
CA TYR A 397 16.75 -22.22 -28.98
C TYR A 397 16.48 -23.42 -28.06
N MET A 398 16.56 -24.64 -28.63
CA MET A 398 16.36 -25.87 -27.88
C MET A 398 17.40 -26.03 -26.76
N ASP A 399 18.69 -25.80 -27.02
CA ASP A 399 19.73 -26.01 -25.99
C ASP A 399 19.49 -25.14 -24.74
N PRO A 400 19.28 -23.81 -24.84
CA PRO A 400 18.97 -22.99 -23.66
C PRO A 400 17.67 -23.37 -22.94
N ILE A 401 16.67 -23.87 -23.68
CA ILE A 401 15.41 -24.34 -23.07
C ILE A 401 15.67 -25.61 -22.26
N CYS A 402 16.38 -26.58 -22.84
CA CYS A 402 16.76 -27.81 -22.17
C CYS A 402 17.63 -27.53 -20.94
N ASP A 403 18.61 -26.63 -21.05
CA ASP A 403 19.49 -26.23 -19.94
C ASP A 403 18.70 -25.64 -18.74
N LEU A 404 17.62 -24.91 -19.00
CA LEU A 404 16.75 -24.37 -17.96
C LEU A 404 15.86 -25.46 -17.31
N LEU A 405 15.37 -26.41 -18.10
CA LEU A 405 14.43 -27.43 -17.62
C LEU A 405 15.13 -28.62 -16.96
N TYR A 406 16.40 -28.88 -17.30
CA TYR A 406 17.18 -29.99 -16.75
C TYR A 406 17.26 -29.98 -15.21
N PRO A 407 17.49 -28.84 -14.53
CA PRO A 407 17.50 -28.77 -13.07
C PRO A 407 16.11 -28.87 -12.41
N LEU A 408 15.03 -28.81 -13.20
CA LEU A 408 13.65 -28.93 -12.71
C LEU A 408 13.11 -30.36 -12.77
N HIS A 409 13.86 -31.26 -13.40
CA HIS A 409 13.63 -32.70 -13.41
C HIS A 409 14.30 -33.35 -12.19
#